data_AF-A0A656JTB9-F1
#
_entry.id   AF-A0A656JTB9-F1
#
_cell.length_a   1.000
_cell.length_b   1.000
_cell.length_c   1.000
_cell.angle_alpha   90.00
_cell.angle_beta   90.00
_cell.angle_gamma   90.00
#
_symmetry.space_group_name_H-M   'P 1'
#
loop_
_entity.id
_entity.type
_entity.pdbx_description
1 polymer ?
#
loop_
_entity_poly.entity_id
_entity_poly.type
_entity_poly.pdbx_seq_one_letter_code
_entity_poly.pdbx_strand_id
1 'polypeptide(L)'
;MHGIEQRLEPTVPMQGEIQVPKELSLPCTLHAALERLKSSQLAKELFGHEFIEGYVASKSLELTSFFDEITPWERRVLAAQV
;
A
#
# COMPACT_ATOMS: atom_id res chain seq x y z
N MET A 1 17.24 10.27 4.77
CA MET A 1 17.09 11.68 5.21
C MET A 1 16.54 12.57 4.07
N HIS A 2 15.89 11.99 3.05
CA HIS A 2 15.57 12.65 1.77
C HIS A 2 14.93 14.05 1.88
N GLY A 3 13.90 14.21 2.72
CA GLY A 3 13.24 15.52 2.87
C GLY A 3 14.13 16.61 3.48
N ILE A 4 15.02 16.26 4.41
CA ILE A 4 15.97 17.20 5.02
C ILE A 4 17.10 17.52 4.04
N GLU A 5 17.65 16.49 3.39
CA GLU A 5 18.74 16.63 2.41
C GLU A 5 18.34 17.51 1.22
N GLN A 6 17.12 17.29 0.71
CA GLN A 6 16.56 18.03 -0.41
C GLN A 6 15.79 19.29 0.02
N ARG A 7 15.71 19.55 1.34
CA ARG A 7 14.96 20.68 1.93
C ARG A 7 13.55 20.80 1.35
N LEU A 8 12.83 19.68 1.27
CA LEU A 8 11.48 19.66 0.74
C LEU A 8 10.55 20.42 1.68
N GLU A 9 9.79 21.34 1.12
CA GLU A 9 8.76 22.08 1.86
C GLU A 9 7.53 21.18 2.05
N PRO A 10 7.08 20.93 3.29
CA PRO A 10 5.85 20.21 3.53
C PRO A 10 4.66 21.05 3.08
N THR A 11 3.56 20.39 2.72
CA THR A 11 2.29 21.09 2.52
C THR A 11 1.79 21.71 3.82
N VAL A 12 0.92 22.71 3.72
CA VAL A 12 0.27 23.31 4.87
C VAL A 12 -0.45 22.25 5.73
N PRO A 13 -0.42 22.35 7.06
CA PRO A 13 -1.15 21.43 7.93
C PRO A 13 -2.65 21.50 7.64
N MET A 14 -3.31 20.35 7.52
CA MET A 14 -4.77 20.29 7.41
C MET A 14 -5.40 20.62 8.77
N GLN A 15 -6.49 21.37 8.79
CA GLN A 15 -7.18 21.82 10.00
C GLN A 15 -8.69 21.54 9.93
N GLY A 16 -9.31 21.28 11.08
CA GLY A 16 -10.75 21.02 11.19
C GLY A 16 -11.17 19.64 10.70
N GLU A 17 -12.37 19.53 10.12
CA GLU A 17 -12.81 18.31 9.44
C GLU A 17 -12.00 18.10 8.17
N ILE A 18 -11.35 16.94 8.07
CA ILE A 18 -10.38 16.64 7.01
C ILE A 18 -11.07 15.89 5.88
N GLN A 19 -11.15 16.52 4.71
CA GLN A 19 -11.38 15.82 3.44
C GLN A 19 -10.04 15.63 2.74
N VAL A 20 -9.55 14.38 2.71
CA VAL A 20 -8.23 14.07 2.18
C VAL A 20 -8.24 14.20 0.64
N PRO A 21 -7.36 15.02 0.05
CA PRO A 21 -7.20 15.10 -1.40
C PRO A 21 -6.82 13.74 -1.98
N LYS A 22 -7.20 13.49 -3.24
CA LYS A 22 -6.95 12.22 -3.90
C LYS A 22 -5.46 11.91 -4.00
N GLU A 23 -4.62 12.92 -4.15
CA GLU A 23 -3.16 12.82 -4.30
C GLU A 23 -2.48 12.42 -2.98
N LEU A 24 -3.10 12.75 -1.84
CA LEU A 24 -2.62 12.41 -0.49
C LEU A 24 -3.28 11.15 0.06
N SER A 25 -4.25 10.58 -0.65
CA SER A 25 -4.92 9.35 -0.24
C SER A 25 -3.95 8.18 -0.23
N LEU A 26 -4.02 7.38 0.83
CA LEU A 26 -3.22 6.17 0.96
C LEU A 26 -3.93 4.98 0.32
N PRO A 27 -3.20 4.00 -0.21
CA PRO A 27 -3.79 2.76 -0.69
C PRO A 27 -4.57 2.05 0.43
N CYS A 28 -5.81 1.65 0.16
CA CYS A 28 -6.66 0.96 1.14
C CYS A 28 -6.53 -0.57 1.10
N THR A 29 -5.72 -1.10 0.17
CA THR A 29 -5.49 -2.54 0.02
C THR A 29 -3.99 -2.82 -0.12
N LEU A 30 -3.57 -4.02 0.30
CA LEU A 30 -2.18 -4.45 0.11
C LEU A 30 -1.81 -4.48 -1.37
N HIS A 31 -2.72 -4.92 -2.25
CA HIS A 31 -2.51 -4.89 -3.71
C HIS A 31 -2.12 -3.49 -4.20
N ALA A 32 -2.95 -2.48 -3.89
CA ALA A 32 -2.69 -1.11 -4.34
C ALA A 32 -1.42 -0.51 -3.69
N ALA A 33 -1.10 -0.90 -2.46
CA ALA A 33 0.14 -0.50 -1.80
C ALA A 33 1.39 -1.10 -2.48
N LEU A 34 1.33 -2.38 -2.85
CA LEU A 34 2.42 -3.06 -3.55
C LEU A 34 2.67 -2.48 -4.94
N GLU A 35 1.61 -2.16 -5.70
CA GLU A 35 1.75 -1.49 -7.00
C GLU A 35 2.41 -0.12 -6.86
N ARG A 36 1.96 0.69 -5.87
CA ARG A 36 2.57 2.00 -5.60
C ARG A 36 4.04 1.89 -5.16
N LEU A 37 4.39 0.87 -4.37
CA LEU A 37 5.78 0.62 -3.96
C LEU A 37 6.66 0.19 -5.14
N LYS A 38 6.16 -0.72 -5.97
CA LYS A 38 6.85 -1.23 -7.16
C LYS A 38 7.18 -0.12 -8.17
N SER A 39 6.31 0.88 -8.30
CA SER A 39 6.54 2.04 -9.16
C SER A 39 7.38 3.16 -8.52
N SER A 40 7.70 3.07 -7.22
CA SER A 40 8.39 4.14 -6.51
C SER A 40 9.90 4.12 -6.77
N GLN A 41 10.38 5.06 -7.59
CA GLN A 41 11.80 5.23 -7.85
C GLN A 41 12.58 5.61 -6.58
N LEU A 42 12.02 6.51 -5.77
CA LEU A 42 12.62 6.91 -4.50
C LEU A 42 12.79 5.72 -3.53
N ALA A 43 11.81 4.81 -3.47
CA ALA A 43 11.94 3.62 -2.63
C ALA A 43 13.06 2.69 -3.10
N LYS A 44 13.19 2.50 -4.42
CA LYS A 44 14.28 1.70 -5.01
C LYS A 44 15.66 2.30 -4.75
N GLU A 45 15.78 3.61 -4.79
CA GLU A 45 17.04 4.31 -4.50
C GLU A 45 17.40 4.25 -3.01
N LEU A 46 16.42 4.42 -2.12
CA LEU A 46 16.66 4.44 -0.68
C LEU A 46 16.90 3.05 -0.08
N PHE A 47 16.21 2.02 -0.58
CA PHE A 47 16.25 0.67 -0.02
C PHE A 47 16.99 -0.35 -0.89
N GLY A 48 17.30 0.01 -2.14
CA GLY A 48 17.90 -0.88 -3.12
C GLY A 48 16.86 -1.58 -4.00
N HIS A 49 17.17 -1.69 -5.29
CA HIS A 49 16.29 -2.29 -6.29
C HIS A 49 15.93 -3.74 -5.94
N GLU A 50 16.95 -4.57 -5.66
CA GLU A 50 16.78 -5.99 -5.36
C GLU A 50 15.93 -6.22 -4.10
N PHE A 51 16.10 -5.37 -3.08
CA PHE A 51 15.30 -5.43 -1.87
C PHE A 51 13.82 -5.14 -2.16
N ILE A 52 13.53 -4.07 -2.91
CA ILE A 52 12.16 -3.72 -3.27
C ILE A 52 11.51 -4.82 -4.09
N GLU A 53 12.21 -5.39 -5.08
CA GLU A 53 11.69 -6.50 -5.88
C GLU A 53 11.40 -7.74 -5.03
N GLY A 54 12.35 -8.14 -4.17
CA GLY A 54 12.17 -9.28 -3.27
C GLY A 54 11.00 -9.08 -2.31
N TYR A 55 10.90 -7.90 -1.68
CA TYR A 55 9.81 -7.58 -0.77
C TYR A 55 8.45 -7.61 -1.47
N VAL A 56 8.33 -6.98 -2.64
CA VAL A 56 7.09 -6.97 -3.42
C VAL A 56 6.72 -8.39 -3.85
N ALA A 57 7.69 -9.22 -4.27
CA ALA A 57 7.44 -10.61 -4.64
C ALA A 57 6.91 -11.42 -3.45
N SER A 58 7.56 -11.35 -2.29
CA SER A 58 7.12 -12.05 -1.09
C SER A 58 5.72 -11.62 -0.67
N LYS A 59 5.44 -10.31 -0.63
CA LYS A 59 4.11 -9.80 -0.25
C LYS A 59 3.02 -10.10 -1.27
N SER A 60 3.37 -10.20 -2.55
CA SER A 60 2.43 -10.64 -3.58
C SER A 60 2.03 -12.10 -3.39
N LEU A 61 2.99 -12.98 -3.04
CA LEU A 61 2.69 -14.37 -2.71
C LEU A 61 1.79 -14.50 -1.48
N GLU A 62 2.10 -13.77 -0.39
CA GLU A 62 1.24 -13.72 0.80
C GLU A 62 -0.19 -13.26 0.46
N LEU A 63 -0.31 -12.25 -0.41
CA LEU A 63 -1.61 -11.74 -0.84
C LEU A 63 -2.40 -12.74 -1.69
N THR A 64 -1.73 -13.45 -2.61
CA THR A 64 -2.37 -14.53 -3.36
C THR A 64 -2.89 -15.60 -2.41
N SER A 65 -2.07 -16.04 -1.45
CA SER A 65 -2.51 -17.02 -0.45
C SER A 65 -3.70 -16.52 0.38
N PHE A 66 -3.77 -15.22 0.68
CA PHE A 66 -4.94 -14.65 1.35
C PHE A 66 -6.22 -14.74 0.50
N PHE A 67 -6.13 -14.51 -0.81
CA PHE A 67 -7.29 -14.60 -1.70
C PHE A 67 -7.74 -16.03 -2.01
N ASP A 68 -6.85 -17.01 -1.87
CA ASP A 68 -7.19 -18.42 -2.06
C ASP A 68 -7.96 -19.01 -0.85
N GLU A 69 -8.04 -18.29 0.27
CA GLU A 69 -8.72 -18.72 1.48
C GLU A 69 -10.18 -18.26 1.54
N ILE A 70 -11.10 -19.18 1.86
CA ILE A 70 -12.50 -18.84 2.14
C ILE A 70 -12.65 -18.44 3.60
N THR A 71 -12.90 -17.16 3.83
CA THR A 71 -13.03 -16.61 5.17
C THR A 71 -14.31 -17.09 5.87
N PRO A 72 -14.33 -17.13 7.22
CA PRO A 72 -15.55 -17.42 7.97
C PRO A 72 -16.70 -16.45 7.68
N TRP A 73 -16.38 -15.20 7.33
CA TRP A 73 -17.39 -14.22 6.92
C TRP A 73 -18.01 -14.59 5.59
N GLU A 74 -17.20 -14.88 4.56
CA GLU A 74 -17.69 -15.32 3.25
C GLU A 74 -18.54 -16.58 3.37
N ARG A 75 -18.09 -17.55 4.16
CA ARG A 75 -18.88 -18.75 4.44
C ARG A 75 -20.24 -18.42 5.06
N ARG A 76 -20.28 -17.53 6.05
CA ARG A 76 -21.53 -17.16 6.74
C ARG A 76 -22.48 -16.39 5.84
N VAL A 77 -21.98 -15.45 5.04
CA VAL A 77 -22.80 -14.51 4.27
C VAL A 77 -23.15 -15.04 2.89
N LEU A 78 -22.24 -15.72 2.22
CA LEU A 78 -22.42 -16.20 0.85
C LEU A 78 -23.00 -17.62 0.81
N ALA A 79 -22.62 -18.51 1.73
CA ALA A 79 -23.15 -19.88 1.72
C ALA A 79 -24.57 -20.00 2.29
N ALA A 80 -25.03 -19.02 3.08
CA ALA A 80 -26.41 -18.98 3.60
C ALA A 80 -27.44 -18.49 2.56
N GLN A 81 -26.99 -18.13 1.35
CA GLN A 81 -27.85 -17.67 0.25
C GLN A 81 -28.21 -18.80 -0.74
N VAL A 82 -27.85 -20.05 -0.41
CA VAL A 82 -28.17 -21.26 -1.19
C VAL A 82 -29.13 -22.14 -0.42
#